data_AF-C4TDI2-F1
#
_entry.id   AF-C4TDI2-F1
#
_cell.length_a   1.000
_cell.length_b   1.000
_cell.length_c   1.000
_cell.angle_alpha   90.00
_cell.angle_beta   90.00
_cell.angle_gamma   90.00
#
_symmetry.space_group_name_H-M   'P 1'
#
loop_
_entity.id
_entity.type
_entity.pdbx_description
1 polymer ?
#
loop_
_entity_poly.entity_id
_entity_poly.type
_entity_poly.pdbx_seq_one_letter_code
_entity_poly.pdbx_strand_id
1 'polypeptide(L)'
;TAVEFRNRVNRMTGLQLPPGVVFEHPTPVALAARISDELAERDWALAEPAEHERAEEETGAPAAAAEGETGAGMFRALFRQAVEDDRYGAFLDVLADAAAFRPQFASPEACTDRLDPVLLAGGPVDRAEGRAVLVGCTGTAANGGPHEFLRLSTSFQERRDFLAVPLPGYGTGTGRSAALLPADLDTALDAQAQAVLRAAGDAPVVLLGHSGGALLAHELAFRLERAHGVKPAGIVLVDPYPPGHQEPIEVWSRQLGEGLFAGELEPMSDARLLAMGRYARFLGGPRPGRSSAPVLLVRASEPLGDWPAEGGDWRAHWDLPHTVADVPG
;
A
#
# COMPACT_ATOMS: atom_id res chain seq x y z
N THR A 1 -9.26 11.60 -3.10
CA THR A 1 -9.71 13.01 -2.96
C THR A 1 -11.13 13.07 -2.40
N ALA A 2 -11.62 14.23 -1.93
CA ALA A 2 -12.99 14.37 -1.41
C ALA A 2 -14.07 13.99 -2.44
N VAL A 3 -13.80 14.29 -3.73
CA VAL A 3 -14.65 13.91 -4.86
C VAL A 3 -14.66 12.40 -5.09
N GLU A 4 -13.50 11.73 -5.01
CA GLU A 4 -13.41 10.27 -5.11
C GLU A 4 -14.12 9.56 -3.96
N PHE A 5 -13.94 10.03 -2.72
CA PHE A 5 -14.64 9.48 -1.55
C PHE A 5 -16.16 9.57 -1.72
N ARG A 6 -16.66 10.75 -2.09
CA ARG A 6 -18.09 10.99 -2.35
C ARG A 6 -18.62 10.12 -3.49
N ASN A 7 -17.87 10.00 -4.59
CA ASN A 7 -18.26 9.16 -5.71
C ASN A 7 -18.29 7.66 -5.34
N ARG A 8 -17.41 7.23 -4.41
CA ARG A 8 -17.39 5.86 -3.90
C ARG A 8 -18.59 5.59 -3.00
N VAL A 9 -18.92 6.49 -2.07
CA VAL A 9 -20.10 6.35 -1.21
C VAL A 9 -21.37 6.29 -2.06
N ASN A 10 -21.59 7.22 -2.99
CA ASN A 10 -22.75 7.21 -3.88
C ASN A 10 -22.92 5.90 -4.65
N ARG A 11 -21.81 5.29 -5.08
CA ARG A 11 -21.83 4.04 -5.84
C ARG A 11 -22.19 2.84 -4.99
N MET A 12 -21.74 2.80 -3.73
CA MET A 12 -21.98 1.68 -2.82
C MET A 12 -23.37 1.73 -2.19
N THR A 13 -23.94 2.92 -2.00
CA THR A 13 -25.18 3.12 -1.23
C THR A 13 -26.35 3.57 -2.09
N GLY A 14 -26.13 3.86 -3.38
CA GLY A 14 -27.15 4.46 -4.26
C GLY A 14 -27.53 5.90 -3.90
N LEU A 15 -26.84 6.51 -2.94
CA LEU A 15 -27.05 7.91 -2.56
C LEU A 15 -26.57 8.86 -3.66
N GLN A 16 -27.07 10.10 -3.62
CA GLN A 16 -26.68 11.19 -4.53
C GLN A 16 -26.10 12.35 -3.73
N LEU A 17 -25.04 12.09 -2.96
CA LEU A 17 -24.44 13.09 -2.10
C LEU A 17 -23.89 14.26 -2.93
N PRO A 18 -24.14 15.52 -2.52
CA PRO A 18 -23.70 16.70 -3.25
C PRO A 18 -22.16 16.85 -3.23
N PRO A 19 -21.55 17.55 -4.22
CA PRO A 19 -20.10 17.73 -4.30
C PRO A 19 -19.48 18.42 -3.08
N GLY A 20 -20.29 19.21 -2.34
CA GLY A 20 -19.90 19.94 -1.14
C GLY A 20 -19.94 19.14 0.15
N VAL A 21 -20.45 17.90 0.15
CA VAL A 21 -20.81 17.17 1.38
C VAL A 21 -19.63 16.98 2.35
N VAL A 22 -18.42 16.79 1.82
CA VAL A 22 -17.20 16.61 2.62
C VAL A 22 -16.72 17.93 3.24
N PHE A 23 -17.09 19.06 2.66
CA PHE A 23 -16.78 20.40 3.17
C PHE A 23 -17.83 20.90 4.17
N GLU A 24 -19.09 20.48 3.99
CA GLU A 24 -20.20 20.79 4.88
C GLU A 24 -20.15 19.96 6.18
N HIS A 25 -19.50 18.80 6.14
CA HIS A 25 -19.29 17.91 7.28
C HIS A 25 -17.79 17.66 7.49
N PRO A 26 -17.08 18.58 8.18
CA PRO A 26 -15.62 18.62 8.21
C PRO A 26 -14.97 17.52 9.06
N THR A 27 -15.75 16.68 9.74
CA THR A 27 -15.25 15.54 10.50
C THR A 27 -15.79 14.22 9.92
N PRO A 28 -15.00 13.14 9.92
CA PRO A 28 -15.46 11.82 9.48
C PRO A 28 -16.72 11.33 10.20
N VAL A 29 -16.84 11.64 11.50
CA VAL A 29 -18.02 11.28 12.32
C VAL A 29 -19.27 12.03 11.86
N ALA A 30 -19.16 13.34 11.61
CA ALA A 30 -20.29 14.14 11.13
C ALA A 30 -20.76 13.69 9.73
N LEU A 31 -19.82 13.33 8.86
CA LEU A 31 -20.11 12.80 7.53
C LEU A 31 -20.75 11.41 7.59
N ALA A 32 -20.25 10.52 8.46
CA ALA A 32 -20.81 9.18 8.66
C ALA A 32 -22.23 9.22 9.24
N ALA A 33 -22.50 10.10 10.20
CA ALA A 33 -23.84 10.32 10.73
C ALA A 33 -24.80 10.80 9.63
N ARG A 34 -24.38 11.80 8.83
CA ARG A 34 -25.18 12.32 7.71
C ARG A 34 -25.53 11.27 6.67
N ILE A 35 -24.57 10.40 6.33
CA ILE A 35 -24.78 9.29 5.38
C ILE A 35 -25.73 8.25 5.97
N SER A 36 -25.62 7.96 7.28
CA SER A 36 -26.47 7.00 7.97
C SER A 36 -27.93 7.49 8.04
N ASP A 37 -28.14 8.78 8.31
CA ASP A 37 -29.47 9.39 8.33
C ASP A 37 -30.13 9.33 6.93
N GLU A 38 -29.36 9.61 5.87
CA GLU A 38 -29.87 9.56 4.48
C GLU A 38 -30.22 8.14 4.02
N LEU A 39 -29.53 7.12 4.57
CA LEU A 39 -29.85 5.72 4.31
C LEU A 39 -31.06 5.25 5.11
N ALA A 40 -31.20 5.70 6.35
CA ALA A 40 -32.37 5.41 7.18
C ALA A 40 -33.65 6.04 6.61
N GLU A 41 -33.57 7.27 6.07
CA GLU A 41 -34.68 7.94 5.39
C GLU A 41 -35.15 7.20 4.11
N ARG A 42 -34.27 6.38 3.51
CA ARG A 42 -34.57 5.56 2.34
C ARG A 42 -35.03 4.14 2.69
N ASP A 43 -35.28 3.87 3.96
CA ASP A 43 -35.68 2.56 4.48
C ASP A 43 -34.72 1.44 4.02
N TRP A 44 -33.42 1.77 3.98
CA TRP A 44 -32.37 0.86 3.55
C TRP A 44 -32.19 -0.27 4.58
N ALA A 45 -32.93 -1.36 4.39
CA ALA A 45 -32.60 -2.65 5.01
C ALA A 45 -31.41 -3.26 4.24
N LEU A 46 -30.46 -3.88 4.95
CA LEU A 46 -29.44 -4.74 4.35
C LEU A 46 -30.15 -5.83 3.53
N ALA A 47 -30.25 -5.63 2.21
CA ALA A 47 -30.87 -6.59 1.32
C ALA A 47 -29.94 -7.80 1.15
N GLU A 48 -30.42 -8.98 1.55
CA GLU A 48 -29.85 -10.27 1.15
C GLU A 48 -29.96 -10.43 -0.38
N PRO A 49 -28.99 -11.09 -1.05
CA PRO A 49 -28.91 -11.14 -2.50
C PRO A 49 -30.06 -11.98 -3.09
N ALA A 50 -30.92 -11.35 -3.90
CA ALA A 50 -32.00 -12.03 -4.60
C ALA A 50 -31.50 -12.73 -5.88
N GLU A 51 -31.97 -13.95 -6.07
CA GLU A 51 -31.70 -14.84 -7.20
C GLU A 51 -32.27 -14.29 -8.52
N HIS A 52 -31.55 -14.53 -9.63
CA HIS A 52 -31.90 -14.08 -10.98
C HIS A 52 -33.10 -14.85 -11.54
N GLU A 53 -34.18 -14.14 -11.90
CA GLU A 53 -35.19 -14.64 -12.83
C GLU A 53 -35.06 -13.98 -14.21
N ARG A 54 -35.10 -14.85 -15.22
CA ARG A 54 -35.00 -14.57 -16.65
C ARG A 54 -36.30 -13.95 -17.18
N ALA A 55 -36.18 -13.03 -18.13
CA ALA A 55 -37.19 -12.81 -19.15
C ALA A 55 -36.52 -12.50 -20.51
N GLU A 56 -37.00 -13.23 -21.51
CA GLU A 56 -36.47 -13.40 -22.87
C GLU A 56 -36.81 -12.24 -23.82
N GLU A 57 -35.79 -11.88 -24.61
CA GLU A 57 -35.77 -11.62 -26.07
C GLU A 57 -36.89 -10.83 -26.78
N GLU A 58 -36.50 -9.73 -27.43
CA GLU A 58 -36.99 -9.40 -28.78
C GLU A 58 -35.89 -8.70 -29.62
N THR A 59 -35.91 -9.00 -30.92
CA THR A 59 -34.77 -9.10 -31.86
C THR A 59 -34.44 -7.83 -32.65
N GLY A 60 -33.14 -7.60 -32.94
CA GLY A 60 -32.64 -6.70 -33.99
C GLY A 60 -31.10 -6.78 -34.17
N ALA A 61 -30.62 -7.29 -35.31
CA ALA A 61 -29.22 -7.60 -35.63
C ALA A 61 -28.33 -6.38 -36.03
N PRO A 62 -27.04 -6.60 -36.38
CA PRO A 62 -25.88 -6.77 -35.51
C PRO A 62 -25.05 -5.47 -35.46
N ALA A 63 -24.90 -4.87 -34.28
CA ALA A 63 -23.99 -3.75 -34.07
C ALA A 63 -22.74 -4.24 -33.35
N ALA A 64 -21.60 -4.09 -34.03
CA ALA A 64 -20.22 -4.15 -33.57
C ALA A 64 -20.00 -4.59 -32.11
N ALA A 65 -19.41 -5.78 -31.97
CA ALA A 65 -18.59 -6.12 -30.82
C ALA A 65 -17.40 -5.16 -30.74
N ALA A 66 -17.55 -4.05 -30.03
CA ALA A 66 -16.47 -3.18 -29.56
C ALA A 66 -17.06 -2.02 -28.75
N GLU A 67 -17.60 -2.27 -27.55
CA GLU A 67 -17.84 -1.22 -26.56
C GLU A 67 -18.25 -1.87 -25.23
N GLY A 68 -17.26 -2.21 -24.40
CA GLY A 68 -17.48 -2.86 -23.09
C GLY A 68 -16.23 -3.13 -22.25
N GLU A 69 -15.02 -3.10 -22.83
CA GLU A 69 -13.75 -3.40 -22.13
C GLU A 69 -12.82 -2.18 -21.94
N THR A 70 -13.29 -0.95 -22.05
CA THR A 70 -12.44 0.26 -22.02
C THR A 70 -12.27 0.90 -20.63
N GLY A 71 -12.23 0.09 -19.57
CA GLY A 71 -12.11 0.59 -18.19
C GLY A 71 -10.91 0.10 -17.38
N ALA A 72 -10.32 -1.05 -17.72
CA ALA A 72 -9.21 -1.66 -17.00
C ALA A 72 -7.95 -1.65 -17.90
N GLY A 73 -6.88 -0.99 -17.45
CA GLY A 73 -5.69 -0.78 -18.27
C GLY A 73 -5.02 -2.07 -18.78
N MET A 74 -4.28 -1.96 -19.88
CA MET A 74 -3.66 -3.08 -20.58
C MET A 74 -2.65 -3.82 -19.68
N PHE A 75 -1.86 -3.09 -18.88
CA PHE A 75 -0.91 -3.73 -17.96
C PHE A 75 -1.63 -4.55 -16.89
N ARG A 76 -2.80 -4.11 -16.41
CA ARG A 76 -3.62 -4.93 -15.49
C ARG A 76 -4.10 -6.22 -16.13
N ALA A 77 -4.59 -6.17 -17.37
CA ALA A 77 -5.05 -7.36 -18.08
C ALA A 77 -3.92 -8.37 -18.31
N LEU A 78 -2.77 -7.89 -18.79
CA LEU A 78 -1.58 -8.73 -19.00
C LEU A 78 -1.02 -9.28 -17.69
N PHE A 79 -1.04 -8.50 -16.60
CA PHE A 79 -0.59 -8.97 -15.30
C PHE A 79 -1.49 -10.09 -14.76
N ARG A 80 -2.81 -9.97 -14.94
CA ARG A 80 -3.75 -11.03 -14.58
C ARG A 80 -3.44 -12.31 -15.33
N GLN A 81 -3.26 -12.24 -16.66
CA GLN A 81 -2.90 -13.39 -17.47
C GLN A 81 -1.57 -14.00 -17.00
N ALA A 82 -0.57 -13.17 -16.70
CA ALA A 82 0.71 -13.64 -16.20
C ALA A 82 0.59 -14.36 -14.84
N VAL A 83 -0.31 -13.94 -13.95
CA VAL A 83 -0.59 -14.65 -12.69
C VAL A 83 -1.24 -16.01 -12.97
N GLU A 84 -2.23 -16.06 -13.87
CA GLU A 84 -2.90 -17.30 -14.26
C GLU A 84 -1.92 -18.33 -14.88
N ASP A 85 -0.95 -17.83 -15.66
CA ASP A 85 0.08 -18.61 -16.35
C ASP A 85 1.31 -18.94 -15.45
N ASP A 86 1.29 -18.58 -14.16
CA ASP A 86 2.42 -18.77 -13.22
C ASP A 86 3.72 -18.05 -13.65
N ARG A 87 3.56 -16.82 -14.16
CA ARG A 87 4.62 -15.95 -14.70
C ARG A 87 4.68 -14.60 -13.99
N TYR A 88 4.33 -14.56 -12.70
CA TYR A 88 4.33 -13.35 -11.86
C TYR A 88 5.67 -12.61 -11.89
N GLY A 89 6.77 -13.31 -11.59
CA GLY A 89 8.11 -12.72 -11.56
C GLY A 89 8.55 -12.17 -12.92
N ALA A 90 8.32 -12.93 -14.00
CA ALA A 90 8.64 -12.49 -15.35
C ALA A 90 7.87 -11.23 -15.76
N PHE A 91 6.62 -11.09 -15.30
CA PHE A 91 5.83 -9.89 -15.60
C PHE A 91 6.21 -8.68 -14.72
N LEU A 92 6.69 -8.90 -13.49
CA LEU A 92 7.29 -7.83 -12.69
C LEU A 92 8.49 -7.19 -13.41
N ASP A 93 9.30 -7.98 -14.11
CA ASP A 93 10.40 -7.44 -14.92
C ASP A 93 9.90 -6.58 -16.08
N VAL A 94 8.83 -7.00 -16.76
CA VAL A 94 8.18 -6.20 -17.81
C VAL A 94 7.65 -4.89 -17.26
N LEU A 95 7.01 -4.91 -16.09
CA LEU A 95 6.53 -3.70 -15.41
C LEU A 95 7.69 -2.76 -15.05
N ALA A 96 8.80 -3.30 -14.54
CA ALA A 96 9.99 -2.53 -14.20
C ALA A 96 10.62 -1.86 -15.44
N ASP A 97 10.76 -2.60 -16.54
CA ASP A 97 11.34 -2.08 -17.78
C ASP A 97 10.43 -1.04 -18.44
N ALA A 98 9.11 -1.28 -18.44
CA ALA A 98 8.14 -0.30 -18.91
C ALA A 98 8.11 0.98 -18.05
N ALA A 99 8.34 0.85 -16.73
CA ALA A 99 8.38 1.99 -15.82
C ALA A 99 9.54 2.96 -16.09
N ALA A 100 10.57 2.55 -16.84
CA ALA A 100 11.66 3.44 -17.26
C ALA A 100 11.19 4.55 -18.22
N PHE A 101 10.08 4.33 -18.94
CA PHE A 101 9.50 5.31 -19.87
C PHE A 101 8.50 6.27 -19.21
N ARG A 102 8.21 6.09 -17.92
CA ARG A 102 7.37 7.02 -17.15
C ARG A 102 8.16 8.30 -16.83
N PRO A 103 7.50 9.47 -16.79
CA PRO A 103 8.08 10.69 -16.22
C PRO A 103 8.58 10.45 -14.78
N GLN A 104 9.74 10.99 -14.46
CA GLN A 104 10.44 10.76 -13.21
C GLN A 104 10.82 12.05 -12.48
N PHE A 105 10.99 11.96 -11.16
CA PHE A 105 11.61 13.00 -10.34
C PHE A 105 13.01 12.56 -9.89
N ALA A 106 14.00 13.44 -10.05
CA ALA A 106 15.41 13.17 -9.73
C ALA A 106 15.91 13.96 -8.49
N SER A 107 15.00 14.68 -7.82
CA SER A 107 15.27 15.30 -6.52
C SER A 107 14.01 15.19 -5.65
N PRO A 108 14.14 15.10 -4.32
CA PRO A 108 12.99 14.93 -3.43
C PRO A 108 12.00 16.09 -3.52
N GLU A 109 12.46 17.32 -3.80
CA GLU A 109 11.62 18.52 -3.95
C GLU A 109 10.76 18.47 -5.22
N ALA A 110 11.17 17.71 -6.23
CA ALA A 110 10.42 17.53 -7.48
C ALA A 110 9.34 16.44 -7.37
N CYS A 111 9.20 15.80 -6.21
CA CYS A 111 8.13 14.83 -5.97
C CYS A 111 6.76 15.51 -6.08
N THR A 112 5.89 14.98 -6.94
CA THR A 112 4.54 15.53 -7.15
C THR A 112 3.51 15.03 -6.15
N ASP A 113 3.83 13.96 -5.42
CA ASP A 113 2.93 13.37 -4.43
C ASP A 113 3.01 14.15 -3.11
N ARG A 114 1.86 14.29 -2.45
CA ARG A 114 1.82 14.76 -1.06
C ARG A 114 2.16 13.59 -0.15
N LEU A 115 3.35 13.66 0.46
CA LEU A 115 3.86 12.62 1.35
C LEU A 115 3.59 12.91 2.84
N ASP A 116 2.72 13.88 3.13
CA ASP A 116 2.29 14.20 4.50
C ASP A 116 1.79 12.91 5.19
N PRO A 117 2.47 12.40 6.24
CA PRO A 117 2.06 11.18 6.89
C PRO A 117 0.66 11.30 7.49
N VAL A 118 -0.15 10.26 7.34
CA VAL A 118 -1.52 10.23 7.86
C VAL A 118 -1.50 9.67 9.28
N LEU A 119 -2.04 10.40 10.26
CA LEU A 119 -2.25 9.89 11.61
C LEU A 119 -3.42 8.90 11.64
N LEU A 120 -3.12 7.63 11.89
CA LEU A 120 -4.10 6.54 11.94
C LEU A 120 -4.49 6.13 13.36
N ALA A 121 -3.66 6.46 14.35
CA ALA A 121 -3.95 6.29 15.77
C ALA A 121 -3.21 7.34 16.59
N GLY A 122 -3.84 7.84 17.66
CA GLY A 122 -3.26 8.80 18.60
C GLY A 122 -2.88 8.13 19.92
N GLY A 123 -1.74 8.52 20.47
CA GLY A 123 -1.30 8.14 21.81
C GLY A 123 -1.85 9.04 22.92
N PRO A 124 -1.56 8.71 24.19
CA PRO A 124 -1.99 9.50 25.33
C PRO A 124 -1.39 10.92 25.33
N VAL A 125 -2.26 11.93 25.48
CA VAL A 125 -1.88 13.36 25.48
C VAL A 125 -1.07 13.75 26.72
N ASP A 126 -1.29 13.06 27.84
CA ASP A 126 -0.67 13.35 29.14
C ASP A 126 0.82 12.96 29.24
N ARG A 127 1.35 12.22 28.27
CA ARG A 127 2.75 11.75 28.23
C ARG A 127 3.36 11.83 26.84
N ALA A 128 3.05 12.86 26.06
CA ALA A 128 3.48 12.96 24.67
C ALA A 128 5.02 13.13 24.51
N GLU A 129 5.68 13.85 25.42
CA GLU A 129 7.10 14.20 25.27
C GLU A 129 8.04 12.98 25.41
N GLY A 130 9.01 12.89 24.50
CA GLY A 130 10.06 11.86 24.49
C GLY A 130 9.58 10.44 24.14
N ARG A 131 8.30 10.23 23.86
CA ARG A 131 7.77 8.94 23.42
C ARG A 131 8.03 8.75 21.94
N ALA A 132 8.58 7.58 21.60
CA ALA A 132 8.68 7.19 20.20
C ALA A 132 7.31 7.10 19.51
N VAL A 133 7.24 7.58 18.27
CA VAL A 133 6.10 7.46 17.36
C VAL A 133 6.33 6.31 16.38
N LEU A 134 5.27 5.62 15.99
CA LEU A 134 5.33 4.58 14.96
C LEU A 134 5.06 5.21 13.60
N VAL A 135 5.86 4.83 12.60
CA VAL A 135 5.69 5.27 11.21
C VAL A 135 5.62 4.04 10.30
N GLY A 136 4.42 3.75 9.82
CA GLY A 136 4.14 2.72 8.81
C GLY A 136 4.66 3.14 7.44
N CYS A 137 5.66 2.42 6.93
CA CYS A 137 6.23 2.55 5.60
C CYS A 137 5.38 1.75 4.62
N THR A 138 4.54 2.45 3.84
CA THR A 138 3.63 1.84 2.86
C THR A 138 4.39 0.89 1.92
N GLY A 139 3.84 -0.31 1.71
CA GLY A 139 4.41 -1.33 0.84
C GLY A 139 4.31 -1.01 -0.66
N THR A 140 4.80 -1.94 -1.49
CA THR A 140 4.88 -1.80 -2.94
C THR A 140 3.67 -2.35 -3.71
N ALA A 141 2.68 -2.89 -3.00
CA ALA A 141 1.53 -3.53 -3.64
C ALA A 141 0.72 -2.50 -4.45
N ALA A 142 0.44 -2.78 -5.72
CA ALA A 142 -0.29 -1.85 -6.60
C ALA A 142 -1.76 -1.59 -6.17
N ASN A 143 -2.35 -2.51 -5.42
CA ASN A 143 -3.67 -2.34 -4.78
C ASN A 143 -3.60 -1.63 -3.42
N GLY A 144 -2.41 -1.37 -2.90
CA GLY A 144 -2.17 -0.87 -1.55
C GLY A 144 -2.15 0.65 -1.41
N GLY A 145 -1.62 1.09 -0.27
CA GLY A 145 -1.54 2.48 0.16
C GLY A 145 -1.51 2.58 1.69
N PRO A 146 -1.49 3.79 2.27
CA PRO A 146 -1.44 3.98 3.73
C PRO A 146 -2.55 3.27 4.52
N HIS A 147 -3.65 2.92 3.85
CA HIS A 147 -4.75 2.17 4.44
C HIS A 147 -4.39 0.73 4.82
N GLU A 148 -3.25 0.19 4.35
CA GLU A 148 -2.73 -1.14 4.74
C GLU A 148 -2.56 -1.28 6.26
N PHE A 149 -2.33 -0.17 6.96
CA PHE A 149 -2.12 -0.15 8.40
C PHE A 149 -3.40 0.09 9.22
N LEU A 150 -4.57 0.30 8.61
CA LEU A 150 -5.79 0.69 9.34
C LEU A 150 -6.18 -0.31 10.43
N ARG A 151 -6.14 -1.61 10.14
CA ARG A 151 -6.50 -2.63 11.14
C ARG A 151 -5.46 -2.68 12.27
N LEU A 152 -4.18 -2.64 11.91
CA LEU A 152 -3.07 -2.66 12.86
C LEU A 152 -3.10 -1.42 13.78
N SER A 153 -3.33 -0.23 13.22
CA SER A 153 -3.29 1.03 13.97
C SER A 153 -4.34 1.10 15.08
N THR A 154 -5.48 0.42 14.93
CA THR A 154 -6.51 0.37 16.00
C THR A 154 -5.96 -0.13 17.34
N SER A 155 -4.99 -1.04 17.32
CA SER A 155 -4.36 -1.60 18.53
C SER A 155 -3.37 -0.64 19.21
N PHE A 156 -3.04 0.46 18.54
CA PHE A 156 -2.16 1.52 19.04
C PHE A 156 -2.90 2.76 19.53
N GLN A 157 -4.21 2.84 19.31
CA GLN A 157 -5.04 3.92 19.84
C GLN A 157 -4.94 3.98 21.37
N GLU A 158 -4.78 5.19 21.91
CA GLU A 158 -4.48 5.46 23.32
C GLU A 158 -3.17 4.80 23.82
N ARG A 159 -2.26 4.40 22.92
CA ARG A 159 -0.96 3.80 23.27
C ARG A 159 0.21 4.49 22.59
N ARG A 160 0.16 4.71 21.28
CA ARG A 160 1.23 5.31 20.48
C ARG A 160 0.62 6.05 19.30
N ASP A 161 1.20 7.20 18.96
CA ASP A 161 0.93 7.79 17.65
C ASP A 161 1.40 6.82 16.57
N PHE A 162 0.51 6.56 15.61
CA PHE A 162 0.78 5.74 14.44
C PHE A 162 0.55 6.60 13.19
N LEU A 163 1.64 7.00 12.55
CA LEU A 163 1.64 7.68 11.27
C LEU A 163 1.81 6.64 10.15
N ALA A 164 1.18 6.84 8.99
CA ALA A 164 1.45 6.08 7.78
C ALA A 164 1.95 7.01 6.68
N VAL A 165 3.17 6.76 6.19
CA VAL A 165 3.80 7.57 5.14
C VAL A 165 3.51 6.94 3.76
N PRO A 166 2.95 7.69 2.79
CA PRO A 166 2.75 7.19 1.43
C PRO A 166 4.06 6.82 0.73
N LEU A 167 3.99 5.88 -0.21
CA LEU A 167 5.12 5.56 -1.09
C LEU A 167 5.06 6.44 -2.36
N PRO A 168 6.11 7.21 -2.70
CA PRO A 168 6.11 8.10 -3.86
C PRO A 168 5.88 7.35 -5.18
N GLY A 169 5.06 7.91 -6.07
CA GLY A 169 4.76 7.35 -7.40
C GLY A 169 3.44 6.57 -7.48
N TYR A 170 2.72 6.40 -6.35
CA TYR A 170 1.42 5.71 -6.28
C TYR A 170 0.22 6.66 -6.22
N GLY A 171 0.47 7.96 -6.06
CA GLY A 171 -0.57 8.98 -6.09
C GLY A 171 -1.17 9.16 -7.49
N THR A 172 -2.32 9.82 -7.54
CA THR A 172 -2.95 10.23 -8.81
C THR A 172 -2.27 11.46 -9.44
N GLY A 173 -1.16 11.95 -8.84
CA GLY A 173 -0.47 13.20 -9.19
C GLY A 173 -1.31 14.46 -8.94
N THR A 174 -0.82 15.61 -9.39
CA THR A 174 -1.56 16.88 -9.34
C THR A 174 -2.52 16.97 -10.53
N GLY A 175 -3.82 16.82 -10.28
CA GLY A 175 -4.85 16.90 -11.32
C GLY A 175 -5.10 15.57 -12.05
N ARG A 176 -5.04 15.57 -13.39
CA ARG A 176 -5.36 14.40 -14.25
C ARG A 176 -4.15 13.56 -14.67
N SER A 177 -2.92 13.96 -14.30
CA SER A 177 -1.70 13.24 -14.67
C SER A 177 -1.20 12.40 -13.51
N ALA A 178 -1.00 11.11 -13.74
CA ALA A 178 -0.45 10.18 -12.73
C ALA A 178 0.90 10.69 -12.17
N ALA A 179 1.19 10.33 -10.91
CA ALA A 179 2.40 10.75 -10.20
C ALA A 179 3.71 10.44 -10.93
N LEU A 180 4.71 11.29 -10.74
CA LEU A 180 6.07 11.02 -11.19
C LEU A 180 6.64 9.80 -10.43
N LEU A 181 7.40 8.95 -11.12
CA LEU A 181 8.14 7.88 -10.47
C LEU A 181 9.50 8.40 -9.96
N PRO A 182 10.03 7.88 -8.84
CA PRO A 182 11.38 8.26 -8.39
C PRO A 182 12.46 7.80 -9.37
N ALA A 183 13.43 8.64 -9.69
CA ALA A 183 14.56 8.27 -10.56
C ALA A 183 15.36 7.09 -10.00
N ASP A 184 15.57 7.08 -8.68
CA ASP A 184 16.18 5.99 -7.93
C ASP A 184 15.54 5.87 -6.54
N LEU A 185 15.83 4.76 -5.84
CA LEU A 185 15.25 4.51 -4.52
C LEU A 185 15.67 5.57 -3.50
N ASP A 186 16.91 6.03 -3.55
CA ASP A 186 17.43 7.03 -2.59
C ASP A 186 16.67 8.36 -2.67
N THR A 187 16.29 8.78 -3.88
CA THR A 187 15.45 9.98 -4.11
C THR A 187 14.05 9.80 -3.51
N ALA A 188 13.45 8.61 -3.62
CA ALA A 188 12.17 8.31 -2.98
C ALA A 188 12.29 8.36 -1.44
N LEU A 189 13.35 7.75 -0.91
CA LEU A 189 13.62 7.68 0.53
C LEU A 189 13.92 9.06 1.12
N ASP A 190 14.60 9.95 0.40
CA ASP A 190 14.79 11.33 0.85
C ASP A 190 13.47 12.10 0.93
N ALA A 191 12.59 11.92 -0.05
CA ALA A 191 11.28 12.58 -0.05
C ALA A 191 10.43 12.10 1.15
N GLN A 192 10.44 10.79 1.42
CA GLN A 192 9.79 10.23 2.61
C GLN A 192 10.46 10.69 3.92
N ALA A 193 11.79 10.67 3.99
CA ALA A 193 12.55 11.09 5.17
C ALA A 193 12.21 12.53 5.56
N GLN A 194 12.21 13.46 4.60
CA GLN A 194 11.83 14.85 4.84
C GLN A 194 10.40 14.97 5.39
N ALA A 195 9.45 14.18 4.87
CA ALA A 195 8.06 14.20 5.33
C ALA A 195 7.91 13.60 6.74
N VAL A 196 8.60 12.50 7.02
CA VAL A 196 8.60 11.82 8.33
C VAL A 196 9.22 12.72 9.40
N LEU A 197 10.38 13.32 9.12
CA LEU A 197 11.06 14.21 10.08
C LEU A 197 10.22 15.45 10.41
N ARG A 198 9.55 16.05 9.41
CA ARG A 198 8.63 17.17 9.65
C ARG A 198 7.43 16.75 10.52
N ALA A 199 6.86 15.58 10.28
CA ALA A 199 5.68 15.10 11.00
C ALA A 199 6.00 14.64 12.43
N ALA A 200 7.16 14.00 12.63
CA ALA A 200 7.60 13.52 13.94
C ALA A 200 8.13 14.64 14.85
N GLY A 201 8.66 15.73 14.27
CA GLY A 201 9.33 16.78 15.03
C GLY A 201 10.52 16.20 15.81
N ASP A 202 10.56 16.45 17.12
CA ASP A 202 11.62 15.94 18.01
C ASP A 202 11.33 14.53 18.56
N ALA A 203 10.18 13.93 18.23
CA ALA A 203 9.82 12.61 18.73
C ALA A 203 10.72 11.52 18.09
N PRO A 204 11.24 10.56 18.89
CA PRO A 204 11.99 9.43 18.33
C PRO A 204 11.10 8.62 17.37
N VAL A 205 11.65 8.19 16.23
CA VAL A 205 10.88 7.47 15.21
C VAL A 205 11.17 5.97 15.27
N VAL A 206 10.13 5.14 15.28
CA VAL A 206 10.22 3.70 15.00
C VAL A 206 9.55 3.44 13.66
N LEU A 207 10.30 2.95 12.68
CA LEU A 207 9.77 2.59 11.37
C LEU A 207 9.18 1.19 11.40
N LEU A 208 8.05 0.99 10.75
CA LEU A 208 7.38 -0.31 10.64
C LEU A 208 7.01 -0.56 9.19
N GLY A 209 7.25 -1.76 8.66
CA GLY A 209 6.80 -2.14 7.33
C GLY A 209 6.45 -3.61 7.23
N HIS A 210 5.59 -3.96 6.28
CA HIS A 210 5.16 -5.32 5.99
C HIS A 210 5.64 -5.78 4.61
N SER A 211 6.19 -7.00 4.51
CA SER A 211 6.67 -7.60 3.26
C SER A 211 7.64 -6.66 2.52
N GLY A 212 7.38 -6.27 1.26
CA GLY A 212 8.19 -5.27 0.55
C GLY A 212 8.30 -3.92 1.29
N GLY A 213 7.28 -3.53 2.06
CA GLY A 213 7.32 -2.38 2.95
C GLY A 213 8.30 -2.54 4.11
N ALA A 214 8.55 -3.77 4.58
CA ALA A 214 9.56 -4.05 5.60
C ALA A 214 10.97 -3.77 5.05
N LEU A 215 11.25 -4.20 3.82
CA LEU A 215 12.52 -3.88 3.14
C LEU A 215 12.67 -2.36 2.99
N LEU A 216 11.62 -1.66 2.55
CA LEU A 216 11.61 -0.19 2.47
C LEU A 216 11.82 0.48 3.83
N ALA A 217 11.24 -0.05 4.91
CA ALA A 217 11.43 0.48 6.26
C ALA A 217 12.90 0.41 6.70
N HIS A 218 13.59 -0.69 6.40
CA HIS A 218 15.04 -0.79 6.64
C HIS A 218 15.84 0.20 5.79
N GLU A 219 15.55 0.28 4.49
CA GLU A 219 16.25 1.19 3.59
C GLU A 219 16.04 2.66 3.99
N LEU A 220 14.83 3.03 4.41
CA LEU A 220 14.52 4.36 4.95
C LEU A 220 15.25 4.61 6.26
N ALA A 221 15.35 3.61 7.15
CA ALA A 221 16.10 3.74 8.39
C ALA A 221 17.59 4.04 8.13
N PHE A 222 18.20 3.29 7.22
CA PHE A 222 19.58 3.52 6.80
C PHE A 222 19.74 4.90 6.14
N ARG A 223 18.78 5.32 5.30
CA ARG A 223 18.82 6.64 4.65
C ARG A 223 18.72 7.78 5.66
N LEU A 224 17.81 7.69 6.63
CA LEU A 224 17.66 8.67 7.72
C LEU A 224 18.97 8.82 8.50
N GLU A 225 19.59 7.69 8.87
CA GLU A 225 20.85 7.70 9.61
C GLU A 225 22.00 8.29 8.79
N ARG A 226 22.13 7.87 7.52
CA ARG A 226 23.31 8.19 6.70
C ARG A 226 23.24 9.58 6.05
N ALA A 227 22.08 9.97 5.55
CA ALA A 227 21.90 11.20 4.77
C ALA A 227 21.26 12.34 5.57
N HIS A 228 20.42 12.02 6.57
CA HIS A 228 19.72 13.03 7.38
C HIS A 228 20.29 13.16 8.80
N GLY A 229 21.24 12.29 9.20
CA GLY A 229 21.88 12.33 10.51
C GLY A 229 20.94 11.96 11.68
N VAL A 230 19.79 11.34 11.38
CA VAL A 230 18.79 10.96 12.37
C VAL A 230 18.72 9.44 12.44
N LYS A 231 19.13 8.88 13.57
CA LYS A 231 19.00 7.44 13.82
C LYS A 231 17.57 7.12 14.32
N PRO A 232 16.80 6.26 13.64
CA PRO A 232 15.53 5.77 14.19
C PRO A 232 15.74 5.03 15.51
N ALA A 233 14.77 5.14 16.41
CA ALA A 233 14.77 4.43 17.69
C ALA A 233 14.61 2.90 17.51
N GLY A 234 14.09 2.45 16.37
CA GLY A 234 13.98 1.04 16.02
C GLY A 234 13.33 0.82 14.66
N ILE A 235 13.37 -0.44 14.20
CA ILE A 235 12.76 -0.90 12.96
C ILE A 235 11.94 -2.15 13.26
N VAL A 236 10.68 -2.19 12.85
CA VAL A 236 9.81 -3.35 12.92
C VAL A 236 9.61 -3.91 11.51
N LEU A 237 10.15 -5.09 11.27
CA LEU A 237 10.07 -5.79 9.99
C LEU A 237 9.04 -6.91 10.10
N VAL A 238 7.86 -6.70 9.51
CA VAL A 238 6.80 -7.70 9.50
C VAL A 238 6.92 -8.53 8.22
N ASP A 239 7.26 -9.80 8.39
CA ASP A 239 7.41 -10.81 7.34
C ASP A 239 8.33 -10.41 6.16
N PRO A 240 9.58 -9.96 6.40
CA PRO A 240 10.53 -9.62 5.34
C PRO A 240 11.13 -10.85 4.63
N TYR A 241 11.22 -10.78 3.30
CA TYR A 241 11.96 -11.74 2.47
C TYR A 241 13.08 -11.01 1.70
N PRO A 242 14.25 -10.78 2.34
CA PRO A 242 15.35 -10.04 1.74
C PRO A 242 16.00 -10.81 0.58
N PRO A 243 16.74 -10.12 -0.31
CA PRO A 243 17.56 -10.78 -1.32
C PRO A 243 18.43 -11.89 -0.71
N GLY A 244 18.44 -13.07 -1.34
CA GLY A 244 19.09 -14.28 -0.83
C GLY A 244 18.18 -15.20 0.01
N HIS A 245 16.98 -14.77 0.37
CA HIS A 245 15.97 -15.57 1.08
C HIS A 245 14.57 -15.42 0.42
N GLN A 246 14.52 -15.40 -0.92
CA GLN A 246 13.30 -15.13 -1.68
C GLN A 246 12.63 -16.38 -2.27
N GLU A 247 13.20 -17.56 -2.06
CA GLU A 247 12.62 -18.82 -2.55
C GLU A 247 11.14 -19.01 -2.14
N PRO A 248 10.71 -18.68 -0.90
CA PRO A 248 9.28 -18.70 -0.54
C PRO A 248 8.41 -17.77 -1.39
N ILE A 249 8.91 -16.59 -1.73
CA ILE A 249 8.21 -15.61 -2.58
C ILE A 249 8.11 -16.11 -4.03
N GLU A 250 9.13 -16.80 -4.53
CA GLU A 250 9.14 -17.39 -5.87
C GLU A 250 8.14 -18.54 -5.97
N VAL A 251 8.15 -19.46 -5.00
CA VAL A 251 7.23 -20.60 -4.93
C VAL A 251 5.78 -20.16 -4.77
N TRP A 252 5.51 -19.13 -3.95
CA TRP A 252 4.15 -18.60 -3.75
C TRP A 252 3.81 -17.42 -4.66
N SER A 253 4.57 -17.21 -5.74
CA SER A 253 4.40 -16.03 -6.60
C SER A 253 3.01 -15.94 -7.22
N ARG A 254 2.40 -17.09 -7.57
CA ARG A 254 1.00 -17.17 -8.00
C ARG A 254 0.02 -16.72 -6.90
N GLN A 255 0.14 -17.26 -5.68
CA GLN A 255 -0.73 -16.93 -4.54
C GLN A 255 -0.62 -15.45 -4.16
N LEU A 256 0.59 -14.88 -4.22
CA LEU A 256 0.83 -13.46 -4.03
C LEU A 256 0.13 -12.63 -5.11
N GLY A 257 0.22 -13.06 -6.38
CA GLY A 257 -0.49 -12.45 -7.49
C GLY A 257 -2.01 -12.51 -7.33
N GLU A 258 -2.56 -13.67 -6.99
CA GLU A 258 -3.99 -13.88 -6.72
C GLU A 258 -4.45 -13.00 -5.55
N GLY A 259 -3.64 -12.88 -4.49
CA GLY A 259 -3.88 -12.00 -3.34
C GLY A 259 -3.95 -10.51 -3.70
N LEU A 260 -3.12 -10.04 -4.65
CA LEU A 260 -3.20 -8.67 -5.15
C LEU A 260 -4.55 -8.38 -5.81
N PHE A 261 -5.07 -9.30 -6.63
CA PHE A 261 -6.37 -9.14 -7.27
C PHE A 261 -7.54 -9.31 -6.28
N ALA A 262 -7.44 -10.25 -5.34
CA ALA A 262 -8.47 -10.47 -4.32
C ALA A 262 -8.59 -9.28 -3.35
N GLY A 263 -7.48 -8.59 -3.07
CA GLY A 263 -7.43 -7.41 -2.20
C GLY A 263 -7.78 -6.08 -2.86
N GLU A 264 -8.17 -6.06 -4.14
CA GLU A 264 -8.52 -4.82 -4.85
C GLU A 264 -9.78 -4.16 -4.25
N LEU A 265 -9.60 -3.00 -3.59
CA LEU A 265 -10.71 -2.11 -3.26
C LEU A 265 -11.25 -1.37 -4.49
N GLU A 266 -10.34 -1.09 -5.44
CA GLU A 266 -10.60 -0.57 -6.78
C GLU A 266 -9.60 -1.23 -7.75
N PRO A 267 -9.92 -1.31 -9.06
CA PRO A 267 -9.00 -1.87 -10.04
C PRO A 267 -7.63 -1.17 -10.00
N MET A 268 -6.56 -1.95 -9.88
CA MET A 268 -5.18 -1.46 -9.95
C MET A 268 -4.97 -0.73 -11.27
N SER A 269 -4.56 0.53 -11.21
CA SER A 269 -4.23 1.27 -12.43
C SER A 269 -2.90 0.80 -13.00
N ASP A 270 -2.74 0.88 -14.33
CA ASP A 270 -1.46 0.61 -15.00
C ASP A 270 -0.33 1.44 -14.40
N ALA A 271 -0.59 2.69 -14.00
CA ALA A 271 0.40 3.55 -13.36
C ALA A 271 0.93 2.96 -12.04
N ARG A 272 0.05 2.37 -11.22
CA ARG A 272 0.45 1.72 -9.95
C ARG A 272 1.16 0.40 -10.17
N LEU A 273 0.77 -0.38 -11.19
CA LEU A 273 1.48 -1.60 -11.56
C LEU A 273 2.92 -1.28 -12.02
N LEU A 274 3.11 -0.22 -12.81
CA LEU A 274 4.44 0.25 -13.20
C LEU A 274 5.25 0.75 -11.98
N ALA A 275 4.62 1.44 -11.03
CA ALA A 275 5.27 1.81 -9.78
C ALA A 275 5.74 0.58 -9.00
N MET A 276 4.88 -0.45 -8.87
CA MET A 276 5.20 -1.72 -8.23
C MET A 276 6.41 -2.40 -8.87
N GLY A 277 6.42 -2.54 -10.20
CA GLY A 277 7.56 -3.11 -10.92
C GLY A 277 8.86 -2.31 -10.68
N ARG A 278 8.79 -0.98 -10.69
CA ARG A 278 9.95 -0.12 -10.44
C ARG A 278 10.54 -0.32 -9.03
N TYR A 279 9.70 -0.34 -8.00
CA TYR A 279 10.17 -0.58 -6.63
C TYR A 279 10.65 -2.03 -6.43
N ALA A 280 10.02 -3.01 -7.07
CA ALA A 280 10.51 -4.39 -7.06
C ALA A 280 11.95 -4.47 -7.61
N ARG A 281 12.23 -3.79 -8.73
CA ARG A 281 13.58 -3.71 -9.30
C ARG A 281 14.57 -2.99 -8.38
N PHE A 282 14.16 -1.92 -7.69
CA PHE A 282 15.01 -1.26 -6.71
C PHE A 282 15.38 -2.16 -5.54
N LEU A 283 14.41 -2.90 -5.00
CA LEU A 283 14.60 -3.80 -3.85
C LEU A 283 15.36 -5.08 -4.21
N GLY A 284 15.30 -5.51 -5.48
CA GLY A 284 16.11 -6.62 -6.01
C GLY A 284 17.56 -6.25 -6.31
N GLY A 285 17.91 -4.95 -6.29
CA GLY A 285 19.27 -4.47 -6.54
C GLY A 285 20.21 -4.63 -5.33
N PRO A 286 21.53 -4.45 -5.49
CA PRO A 286 22.47 -4.50 -4.37
C PRO A 286 22.22 -3.37 -3.36
N ARG A 287 21.98 -3.71 -2.10
CA ARG A 287 21.80 -2.76 -0.98
C ARG A 287 22.72 -3.14 0.20
N PRO A 288 24.00 -2.74 0.18
CA PRO A 288 24.96 -3.11 1.23
C PRO A 288 24.82 -2.28 2.51
N GLY A 289 24.10 -1.15 2.45
CA GLY A 289 23.86 -0.28 3.61
C GLY A 289 23.07 -1.02 4.69
N ARG A 290 23.50 -0.90 5.95
CA ARG A 290 22.85 -1.53 7.10
C ARG A 290 22.61 -0.46 8.15
N SER A 291 21.36 -0.30 8.61
CA SER A 291 21.05 0.64 9.71
C SER A 291 21.59 0.11 11.04
N SER A 292 22.00 1.03 11.93
CA SER A 292 22.40 0.68 13.30
C SER A 292 21.23 0.65 14.31
N ALA A 293 20.00 0.92 13.85
CA ALA A 293 18.81 0.86 14.69
C ALA A 293 18.47 -0.60 15.08
N PRO A 294 17.96 -0.84 16.30
CA PRO A 294 17.57 -2.18 16.72
C PRO A 294 16.36 -2.68 15.90
N VAL A 295 16.35 -3.97 15.57
CA VAL A 295 15.32 -4.60 14.72
C VAL A 295 14.45 -5.54 15.54
N LEU A 296 13.13 -5.43 15.38
CA LEU A 296 12.15 -6.45 15.73
C LEU A 296 11.68 -7.13 14.44
N LEU A 297 11.97 -8.43 14.30
CA LEU A 297 11.46 -9.29 13.23
C LEU A 297 10.16 -9.93 13.72
N VAL A 298 9.05 -9.66 13.02
CA VAL A 298 7.76 -10.31 13.26
C VAL A 298 7.52 -11.29 12.12
N ARG A 299 7.30 -12.58 12.42
CA ARG A 299 7.13 -13.63 11.41
C ARG A 299 5.75 -14.26 11.49
N ALA A 300 5.16 -14.56 10.34
CA ALA A 300 3.99 -15.43 10.26
C ALA A 300 4.34 -16.84 10.77
N SER A 301 3.38 -17.50 11.42
CA SER A 301 3.55 -18.86 11.93
C SER A 301 2.97 -19.93 11.01
N GLU A 302 2.12 -19.54 10.05
CA GLU A 302 1.52 -20.43 9.05
C GLU A 302 2.05 -20.07 7.65
N PRO A 303 2.37 -21.07 6.80
CA PRO A 303 2.84 -20.81 5.45
C PRO A 303 1.71 -20.30 4.57
N LEU A 304 2.01 -19.39 3.64
CA LEU A 304 1.03 -18.81 2.72
C LEU A 304 0.36 -19.86 1.80
N GLY A 305 1.10 -20.91 1.47
CA GLY A 305 0.62 -22.04 0.68
C GLY A 305 1.50 -23.25 0.89
N ASP A 306 1.32 -24.28 0.05
CA ASP A 306 2.12 -25.49 0.12
C ASP A 306 3.63 -25.16 0.01
N TRP A 307 4.43 -25.78 0.88
CA TRP A 307 5.88 -25.61 0.91
C TRP A 307 6.57 -26.98 0.71
N PRO A 308 7.53 -27.11 -0.23
CA PRO A 308 8.23 -28.37 -0.45
C PRO A 308 8.91 -28.87 0.82
N ALA A 309 8.79 -30.17 1.12
CA ALA A 309 9.38 -30.77 2.32
C ALA A 309 10.91 -30.63 2.38
N GLU A 310 11.57 -30.49 1.22
CA GLU A 310 13.02 -30.31 1.11
C GLU A 310 13.46 -28.83 1.06
N GLY A 311 12.52 -27.87 1.01
CA GLY A 311 12.78 -26.43 0.84
C GLY A 311 13.34 -25.71 2.08
N GLY A 312 13.62 -26.42 3.17
CA GLY A 312 14.11 -25.78 4.41
C GLY A 312 13.04 -24.93 5.11
N ASP A 313 13.47 -23.88 5.82
CA ASP A 313 12.57 -22.99 6.57
C ASP A 313 11.99 -21.91 5.64
N TRP A 314 10.67 -21.92 5.49
CA TRP A 314 9.94 -20.95 4.65
C TRP A 314 9.77 -19.58 5.31
N ARG A 315 9.98 -19.48 6.62
CA ARG A 315 9.66 -18.28 7.38
C ARG A 315 10.51 -17.08 6.94
N ALA A 316 9.94 -15.90 7.10
CA ALA A 316 10.64 -14.63 6.91
C ALA A 316 11.97 -14.56 7.69
N HIS A 317 12.93 -13.83 7.12
CA HIS A 317 14.32 -13.82 7.58
C HIS A 317 14.92 -12.41 7.63
N TRP A 318 15.88 -12.20 8.55
CA TRP A 318 16.70 -11.00 8.59
C TRP A 318 18.11 -11.29 9.12
N ASP A 319 19.15 -10.94 8.35
CA ASP A 319 20.55 -11.30 8.68
C ASP A 319 21.11 -10.57 9.92
N LEU A 320 20.67 -9.33 10.16
CA LEU A 320 21.25 -8.49 11.21
C LEU A 320 20.71 -8.86 12.59
N PRO A 321 21.43 -8.55 13.69
CA PRO A 321 20.95 -8.77 15.04
C PRO A 321 19.54 -8.20 15.25
N HIS A 322 18.63 -9.04 15.72
CA HIS A 322 17.22 -8.70 15.88
C HIS A 322 16.61 -9.46 17.06
N THR A 323 15.46 -8.98 17.52
CA THR A 323 14.53 -9.75 18.37
C THR A 323 13.46 -10.36 17.48
N VAL A 324 13.06 -11.62 17.72
CA VAL A 324 12.02 -12.31 16.94
C VAL A 324 10.72 -12.36 17.74
N ALA A 325 9.59 -12.15 17.07
CA ALA A 325 8.26 -12.49 17.54
C ALA A 325 7.50 -13.27 16.45
N ASP A 326 7.13 -14.52 16.75
CA ASP A 326 6.26 -15.32 15.88
C ASP A 326 4.80 -15.04 16.24
N VAL A 327 3.96 -14.78 15.24
CA VAL A 327 2.53 -14.45 15.43
C VAL A 327 1.63 -15.34 14.56
N PRO A 328 0.40 -15.66 15.02
CA PRO A 328 -0.59 -16.35 14.20
C PRO A 328 -0.92 -15.58 12.92
N GLY A 329 -1.26 -16.32 11.87
CA GLY A 329 -1.54 -15.79 10.54
C GLY A 329 -0.83 -16.57 9.44
#